data_AF-A0A7X8V5T1-F1
#
_entry.id   AF-A0A7X8V5T1-F1
#
_cell.length_a   1.000
_cell.length_b   1.000
_cell.length_c   1.000
_cell.angle_alpha   90.00
_cell.angle_beta   90.00
_cell.angle_gamma   90.00
#
_symmetry.space_group_name_H-M   'P 1'
#
loop_
_entity.id
_entity.type
_entity.pdbx_description
1 polymer ?
#
loop_
_entity_poly.entity_id
_entity_poly.type
_entity_poly.pdbx_seq_one_letter_code
_entity_poly.pdbx_strand_id
1 'polypeptide(L)'
;MFFDGTYRLSPAWQMHLSRLEERLQFRAAYLPAPNLSLQAGYDFTNKRYLAGLKYRAQLGENTAFLAEGAGYRHLNANKYFLEYQCDLEIGIGNDNLVFAGIRGEYLPGTAHDPEIYVKLDLNWDFAEKWHLRIEPLVLVEGRIDHRTTLSRKWPNGTEAGIYFKNEELRWDGGIFLKL
;
A
#
# COMPACT_ATOMS: atom_id res chain seq x y z
N MET A 1 -23.51 -25.27 9.43
CA MET A 1 -22.53 -24.45 10.15
C MET A 1 -23.17 -23.07 10.30
N PHE A 2 -23.70 -22.76 11.48
CA PHE A 2 -24.38 -21.49 11.73
C PHE A 2 -23.33 -20.47 12.10
N PHE A 3 -23.17 -19.43 11.28
CA PHE A 3 -22.34 -18.27 11.60
C PHE A 3 -23.16 -17.38 12.52
N ASP A 4 -22.97 -17.56 13.84
CA ASP A 4 -23.50 -16.65 14.84
C ASP A 4 -22.36 -15.74 15.29
N GLY A 5 -22.45 -14.46 14.95
CA GLY A 5 -21.41 -13.47 15.19
C GLY A 5 -22.01 -12.07 15.14
N THR A 6 -21.98 -11.38 16.27
CA THR A 6 -22.43 -9.99 16.37
C THR A 6 -21.39 -9.08 15.73
N TYR A 7 -21.51 -8.80 14.42
CA TYR A 7 -20.62 -7.87 13.73
C TYR A 7 -21.00 -6.43 14.05
N ARG A 8 -20.18 -5.76 14.87
CA ARG A 8 -20.33 -4.33 15.15
C ARG A 8 -19.73 -3.54 13.98
N LEU A 9 -20.57 -3.13 13.04
CA LEU A 9 -20.18 -2.27 11.93
C LEU A 9 -20.13 -0.82 12.44
N SER A 10 -18.94 -0.22 12.47
CA SER A 10 -18.76 1.22 12.75
C SER A 10 -18.34 1.91 11.47
N PRO A 11 -19.29 2.48 10.69
CA PRO A 11 -18.95 3.20 9.47
C PRO A 11 -18.05 4.39 9.81
N ALA A 12 -16.92 4.49 9.12
CA ALA A 12 -15.99 5.59 9.28
C ALA A 12 -15.68 6.23 7.93
N TRP A 13 -15.41 7.54 7.97
CA TRP A 13 -14.91 8.31 6.85
C TRP A 13 -13.48 8.74 7.13
N GLN A 14 -12.62 8.65 6.12
CA GLN A 14 -11.26 9.14 6.18
C GLN A 14 -10.96 9.97 4.94
N MET A 15 -10.22 11.07 5.12
CA MET A 15 -9.73 11.90 4.03
C MET A 15 -8.21 11.82 4.01
N HIS A 16 -7.66 11.53 2.83
CA HIS A 16 -6.23 11.37 2.62
C HIS A 16 -5.78 12.31 1.51
N LEU A 17 -4.86 13.23 1.85
CA LEU A 17 -4.10 14.01 0.88
C LEU A 17 -2.68 13.45 0.86
N SER A 18 -2.27 12.89 -0.27
CA SER A 18 -0.97 12.22 -0.41
C SER A 18 -0.23 12.66 -1.66
N ARG A 19 1.09 12.75 -1.56
CA ARG A 19 2.00 12.82 -2.71
C ARG A 19 2.76 11.50 -2.82
N LEU A 20 2.19 10.55 -3.54
CA LEU A 20 2.78 9.21 -3.79
C LEU A 20 3.28 9.19 -5.23
N GLU A 21 4.53 8.76 -5.47
CA GLU A 21 5.10 8.62 -6.83
C GLU A 21 4.89 9.88 -7.70
N GLU A 22 5.13 11.06 -7.12
CA GLU A 22 4.93 12.37 -7.77
C GLU A 22 3.46 12.73 -8.11
N ARG A 23 2.49 11.86 -7.80
CA ARG A 23 1.05 12.13 -7.96
C ARG A 23 0.49 12.80 -6.70
N LEU A 24 -0.05 14.01 -6.86
CA LEU A 24 -0.83 14.67 -5.81
C LEU A 24 -2.27 14.16 -5.89
N GLN A 25 -2.72 13.43 -4.87
CA GLN A 25 -4.04 12.81 -4.84
C GLN A 25 -4.81 13.20 -3.60
N PHE A 26 -6.11 13.44 -3.77
CA PHE A 26 -7.08 13.54 -2.68
C PHE A 26 -8.04 12.36 -2.75
N ARG A 27 -8.19 11.63 -1.65
CA ARG A 27 -9.08 10.47 -1.54
C ARG A 27 -9.98 10.59 -0.33
N ALA A 28 -11.28 10.37 -0.53
CA ALA A 28 -12.23 10.06 0.52
C ALA A 28 -12.42 8.55 0.57
N ALA A 29 -12.30 7.96 1.76
CA ALA A 29 -12.49 6.55 2.01
C ALA A 29 -13.67 6.34 2.96
N TYR A 30 -14.59 5.47 2.56
CA TYR A 30 -15.69 4.96 3.37
C TYR A 30 -15.36 3.53 3.80
N LEU A 31 -15.44 3.27 5.11
CA LEU A 31 -15.19 1.94 5.67
C LEU A 31 -16.52 1.32 6.10
N PRO A 32 -17.23 0.60 5.21
CA PRO A 32 -18.49 -0.07 5.57
C PRO A 32 -18.26 -1.24 6.55
N ALA A 33 -17.07 -1.83 6.52
CA ALA A 33 -16.65 -2.91 7.41
C ALA A 33 -15.17 -2.71 7.79
N PRO A 34 -14.69 -3.31 8.90
CA PRO A 34 -13.30 -3.15 9.35
C PRO A 34 -12.24 -3.55 8.31
N ASN A 35 -12.62 -4.42 7.38
CA ASN A 35 -11.72 -5.05 6.43
C ASN A 35 -12.01 -4.67 4.97
N LEU A 36 -12.89 -3.69 4.75
CA LEU A 36 -13.28 -3.19 3.44
C LEU A 36 -13.25 -1.67 3.44
N SER A 37 -12.57 -1.07 2.45
CA SER A 37 -12.54 0.37 2.21
C SER A 37 -12.97 0.65 0.79
N LEU A 38 -14.01 1.46 0.63
CA LEU A 38 -14.42 2.02 -0.65
C LEU A 38 -13.83 3.42 -0.78
N GLN A 39 -13.22 3.73 -1.92
CA GLN A 39 -12.47 4.96 -2.11
C GLN A 39 -12.99 5.72 -3.33
N ALA A 40 -13.06 7.04 -3.21
CA ALA A 40 -13.30 7.94 -4.33
C ALA A 40 -12.39 9.16 -4.20
N GLY A 41 -11.96 9.74 -5.31
CA GLY A 41 -11.00 10.82 -5.23
C GLY A 41 -10.64 11.47 -6.56
N TYR A 42 -9.58 12.25 -6.50
CA TYR A 42 -9.05 13.00 -7.63
C TYR A 42 -7.53 13.04 -7.60
N ASP A 43 -6.92 12.73 -8.74
CA ASP A 43 -5.50 12.93 -9.03
C ASP A 43 -5.33 14.29 -9.72
N PHE A 44 -4.71 15.23 -9.01
CA PHE A 44 -4.46 16.58 -9.50
C PHE A 44 -3.33 16.64 -10.51
N THR A 45 -2.34 15.76 -10.41
CA THR A 45 -1.19 15.70 -11.33
C THR A 45 -1.68 15.33 -12.73
N ASN A 46 -2.50 14.28 -12.83
CA ASN A 46 -2.97 13.76 -14.12
C ASN A 46 -4.39 14.18 -14.52
N LYS A 47 -5.08 14.94 -13.65
CA LYS A 47 -6.46 15.39 -13.83
C LYS A 47 -7.45 14.25 -14.04
N ARG A 48 -7.44 13.27 -13.13
CA ARG A 48 -8.25 12.04 -13.22
C ARG A 48 -9.13 11.89 -11.99
N TYR A 49 -10.37 11.46 -12.20
CA TYR A 49 -11.17 10.91 -11.11
C TYR A 49 -10.73 9.48 -10.83
N LEU A 50 -10.78 9.08 -9.56
CA LEU A 50 -10.52 7.71 -9.15
C LEU A 50 -11.68 7.16 -8.31
N ALA A 51 -11.97 5.88 -8.49
CA ALA A 51 -12.82 5.09 -7.63
C ALA A 51 -12.11 3.77 -7.34
N GLY A 52 -12.04 3.36 -6.09
CA GLY A 52 -11.26 2.20 -5.70
C GLY A 52 -11.84 1.44 -4.53
N LEU A 53 -11.20 0.30 -4.27
CA LEU A 53 -11.58 -0.64 -3.23
C LEU A 53 -10.31 -1.22 -2.63
N LYS A 54 -10.27 -1.34 -1.30
CA LYS A 54 -9.26 -2.13 -0.58
C LYS A 54 -9.97 -3.15 0.28
N TYR A 55 -9.47 -4.37 0.28
CA TYR A 55 -10.00 -5.49 1.05
C TYR A 55 -8.88 -6.24 1.76
N ARG A 56 -9.13 -6.66 3.00
CA ARG A 56 -8.25 -7.55 3.76
C ARG A 56 -9.06 -8.74 4.26
N ALA A 57 -8.59 -9.95 4.05
CA ALA A 57 -9.17 -11.15 4.66
C ALA A 57 -8.12 -11.85 5.50
N GLN A 58 -8.40 -12.04 6.78
CA GLN A 58 -7.55 -12.88 7.62
C GLN A 58 -7.78 -14.36 7.22
N LEU A 59 -6.72 -15.06 6.84
CA LEU A 59 -6.78 -16.47 6.44
C LEU A 59 -6.32 -17.41 7.57
N GLY A 60 -5.49 -16.91 8.48
CA GLY A 60 -4.99 -17.63 9.64
C GLY A 60 -4.37 -16.68 10.67
N GLU A 61 -3.72 -17.19 11.70
CA GLU A 61 -3.13 -16.36 12.76
C GLU A 61 -2.07 -15.37 12.22
N ASN A 62 -1.23 -15.84 11.29
CA ASN A 62 -0.13 -15.06 10.71
C ASN A 62 -0.27 -14.88 9.19
N THR A 63 -1.49 -14.96 8.64
CA THR A 63 -1.68 -14.90 7.19
C THR A 63 -2.93 -14.11 6.82
N ALA A 64 -2.79 -13.21 5.86
CA ALA A 64 -3.90 -12.43 5.32
C ALA A 64 -3.81 -12.33 3.80
N PHE A 65 -4.97 -12.21 3.16
CA PHE A 65 -5.08 -11.81 1.76
C PHE A 65 -5.41 -10.33 1.69
N LEU A 66 -4.68 -9.60 0.86
CA LEU A 66 -4.90 -8.17 0.59
C LEU A 66 -5.27 -8.03 -0.88
N ALA A 67 -6.29 -7.21 -1.15
CA ALA A 67 -6.63 -6.82 -2.51
C ALA A 67 -6.88 -5.31 -2.56
N GLU A 68 -6.33 -4.66 -3.56
CA GLU A 68 -6.54 -3.25 -3.87
C GLU A 68 -6.82 -3.09 -5.36
N GLY A 69 -7.77 -2.22 -5.69
CA GLY A 69 -8.04 -1.83 -7.06
C GLY A 69 -8.49 -0.39 -7.13
N ALA A 70 -8.00 0.36 -8.11
CA ALA A 70 -8.39 1.73 -8.37
C ALA A 70 -8.60 1.95 -9.87
N GLY A 71 -9.84 2.26 -10.24
CA GLY A 71 -10.21 2.67 -11.58
C GLY A 71 -10.03 4.17 -11.74
N TYR A 72 -9.44 4.60 -12.85
CA TYR A 72 -9.18 5.99 -13.14
C TYR A 72 -9.85 6.42 -14.43
N ARG A 73 -10.48 7.60 -14.42
CA ARG A 73 -11.12 8.20 -15.58
C ARG A 73 -10.59 9.60 -15.82
N HIS A 74 -10.14 9.86 -17.05
CA HIS A 74 -9.76 11.20 -17.49
C HIS A 74 -10.99 12.11 -17.60
N LEU A 75 -10.83 13.37 -17.16
CA LEU A 75 -11.88 14.40 -17.27
C LEU A 75 -12.30 14.67 -18.72
N ASN A 76 -11.33 14.70 -19.64
CA ASN A 76 -11.51 15.19 -21.02
C ASN A 76 -11.34 14.09 -22.09
N ALA A 77 -11.24 12.83 -21.68
CA ALA A 77 -11.07 11.71 -22.60
C ALA A 77 -11.87 10.51 -22.12
N ASN A 78 -12.46 9.75 -23.06
CA ASN A 78 -13.11 8.48 -22.74
C ASN A 78 -12.08 7.34 -22.56
N LYS A 79 -11.01 7.64 -21.82
CA LYS A 79 -9.95 6.70 -21.47
C LYS A 79 -10.12 6.32 -20.00
N TYR A 80 -10.18 5.02 -19.76
CA TYR A 80 -10.25 4.42 -18.44
C TYR A 80 -9.15 3.38 -18.32
N PHE A 81 -8.56 3.27 -17.14
CA PHE A 81 -7.67 2.17 -16.79
C PHE A 81 -7.89 1.79 -15.34
N LEU A 82 -7.46 0.57 -14.98
CA LEU A 82 -7.57 0.02 -13.64
C LEU A 82 -6.17 -0.36 -13.16
N GLU A 83 -5.73 0.23 -12.06
CA GLU A 83 -4.59 -0.28 -11.31
C GLU A 83 -5.11 -1.29 -10.28
N TYR A 84 -4.42 -2.41 -10.10
CA TYR A 84 -4.77 -3.38 -9.08
C TYR A 84 -3.53 -4.04 -8.47
N GLN A 85 -3.71 -4.56 -7.27
CA GLN A 85 -2.71 -5.32 -6.53
C GLN A 85 -3.41 -6.37 -5.66
N CYS A 86 -2.86 -7.58 -5.64
CA CYS A 86 -3.27 -8.65 -4.74
C CYS A 86 -2.05 -9.22 -4.04
N ASP A 87 -2.08 -9.35 -2.72
CA ASP A 87 -0.99 -9.93 -1.92
C ASP A 87 -1.49 -11.06 -1.03
N LEU A 88 -0.67 -12.10 -0.90
CA LEU A 88 -0.67 -12.99 0.24
C LEU A 88 0.36 -12.48 1.25
N GLU A 89 -0.10 -11.94 2.37
CA GLU A 89 0.69 -11.49 3.52
C GLU A 89 0.95 -12.67 4.47
N ILE A 90 2.21 -12.88 4.84
CA ILE A 90 2.66 -13.93 5.74
C ILE A 90 3.56 -13.31 6.82
N GLY A 91 3.15 -13.41 8.08
CA GLY A 91 3.96 -13.01 9.22
C GLY A 91 5.05 -14.04 9.52
N ILE A 92 6.29 -13.58 9.62
CA ILE A 92 7.47 -14.42 9.92
C ILE A 92 8.08 -14.13 11.30
N GLY A 93 7.35 -13.42 12.16
CA GLY A 93 7.70 -13.12 13.56
C GLY A 93 8.34 -11.75 13.76
N ASN A 94 8.29 -11.22 14.99
CA ASN A 94 8.85 -9.90 15.36
C ASN A 94 8.44 -8.75 14.41
N ASP A 95 7.15 -8.65 14.08
CA ASP A 95 6.59 -7.67 13.13
C ASP A 95 7.17 -7.72 11.70
N ASN A 96 7.89 -8.79 11.35
CA ASN A 96 8.38 -9.01 10.01
C ASN A 96 7.31 -9.69 9.14
N LEU A 97 7.15 -9.20 7.92
CA LEU A 97 6.17 -9.70 6.95
C LEU A 97 6.85 -10.06 5.63
N VAL A 98 6.31 -11.09 4.98
CA VAL A 98 6.59 -11.46 3.59
C VAL A 98 5.29 -11.34 2.81
N PHE A 99 5.36 -10.79 1.60
CA PHE A 99 4.24 -10.67 0.69
C PHE A 99 4.59 -11.36 -0.62
N ALA A 100 3.75 -12.27 -1.06
CA ALA A 100 3.78 -12.79 -2.43
C ALA A 100 2.60 -12.17 -3.17
N GLY A 101 2.86 -11.40 -4.22
CA GLY A 101 1.85 -10.55 -4.82
C GLY A 101 1.91 -10.47 -6.33
N ILE A 102 0.83 -9.92 -6.88
CA ILE A 102 0.68 -9.57 -8.28
C ILE A 102 0.10 -8.17 -8.36
N ARG A 103 0.66 -7.33 -9.24
CA ARG A 103 0.14 -5.99 -9.52
C ARG A 103 0.12 -5.75 -11.02
N GLY A 104 -0.72 -4.85 -11.47
CA GLY A 104 -0.74 -4.48 -12.88
C GLY A 104 -1.65 -3.32 -13.19
N GLU A 105 -1.52 -2.84 -14.42
CA GLU A 105 -2.42 -1.89 -15.03
C GLU A 105 -3.23 -2.59 -16.13
N TYR A 106 -4.55 -2.49 -16.03
CA TYR A 106 -5.46 -2.93 -17.08
C TYR A 106 -5.97 -1.73 -17.88
N LEU A 107 -5.66 -1.76 -19.18
CA LEU A 107 -6.12 -0.81 -20.19
C LEU A 107 -7.02 -1.55 -21.19
N PRO A 108 -8.27 -1.09 -21.44
CA PRO A 108 -9.15 -1.73 -22.42
C PRO A 108 -8.52 -1.75 -23.81
N GLY A 109 -8.45 -2.95 -24.40
CA GLY A 109 -7.94 -3.15 -25.77
C GLY A 109 -6.41 -3.28 -25.88
N THR A 110 -5.66 -3.28 -24.78
CA THR A 110 -4.24 -3.65 -24.79
C THR A 110 -4.05 -5.05 -24.22
N ALA A 111 -2.96 -5.71 -24.61
CA ALA A 111 -2.51 -6.90 -23.91
C ALA A 111 -2.23 -6.52 -22.44
N HIS A 112 -2.61 -7.42 -21.54
CA HIS A 112 -2.45 -7.25 -20.11
C HIS A 112 -1.19 -7.96 -19.65
N ASP A 113 -0.32 -7.24 -18.95
CA ASP A 113 1.00 -7.71 -18.55
C ASP A 113 1.23 -7.43 -17.05
N PRO A 114 0.80 -8.35 -16.17
CA PRO A 114 0.93 -8.17 -14.74
C PRO A 114 2.32 -8.52 -14.21
N GLU A 115 2.80 -7.74 -13.25
CA GLU A 115 4.04 -8.02 -12.54
C GLU A 115 3.76 -8.91 -11.32
N ILE A 116 4.46 -10.05 -11.24
CA ILE A 116 4.49 -10.89 -10.05
C ILE A 116 5.73 -10.53 -9.22
N TYR A 117 5.57 -10.48 -7.90
CA TYR A 117 6.66 -10.10 -7.01
C TYR A 117 6.63 -10.80 -5.65
N VAL A 118 7.77 -10.72 -4.98
CA VAL A 118 7.92 -10.98 -3.55
C VAL A 118 8.43 -9.71 -2.88
N LYS A 119 7.73 -9.24 -1.85
CA LYS A 119 8.12 -8.09 -1.03
C LYS A 119 8.38 -8.55 0.39
N LEU A 120 9.41 -8.01 1.03
CA LEU A 120 9.63 -8.18 2.47
C LEU A 120 9.40 -6.85 3.17
N ASP A 121 8.94 -6.92 4.42
CA ASP A 121 8.89 -5.81 5.35
C ASP A 121 9.57 -6.28 6.63
N LEU A 122 10.86 -5.98 6.74
CA LEU A 122 11.70 -6.45 7.82
C LEU A 122 11.94 -5.33 8.83
N ASN A 123 11.60 -5.58 10.08
CA ASN A 123 11.50 -4.61 11.17
C ASN A 123 12.40 -5.04 12.34
N TRP A 124 13.27 -4.12 12.78
CA TRP A 124 14.10 -4.31 13.97
C TRP A 124 14.07 -3.07 14.85
N ASP A 125 13.67 -3.28 16.10
CA ASP A 125 13.83 -2.29 17.16
C ASP A 125 15.15 -2.54 17.90
N PHE A 126 15.95 -1.50 18.07
CA PHE A 126 17.19 -1.58 18.83
C PHE A 126 17.52 -0.26 19.53
N ALA A 127 18.20 -0.35 20.67
CA ALA A 127 18.37 0.75 21.62
C ALA A 127 17.01 1.38 22.02
N GLU A 128 16.96 2.19 23.08
CA GLU A 128 15.68 2.75 23.54
C GLU A 128 15.14 3.82 22.57
N LYS A 129 14.53 3.40 21.44
CA LYS A 129 13.68 4.14 20.48
C LYS A 129 14.13 4.12 19.02
N TRP A 130 15.17 3.40 18.61
CA TRP A 130 15.51 3.29 17.19
C TRP A 130 14.84 2.11 16.52
N HIS A 131 14.44 2.32 15.27
CA HIS A 131 13.75 1.36 14.45
C HIS A 131 14.36 1.35 13.04
N LEU A 132 14.79 0.18 12.59
CA LEU A 132 15.27 -0.07 11.24
C LEU A 132 14.24 -0.90 10.49
N ARG A 133 13.86 -0.41 9.32
CA ARG A 133 12.94 -1.06 8.41
C ARG A 133 13.61 -1.29 7.05
N ILE A 134 13.56 -2.52 6.55
CA ILE A 134 14.15 -2.92 5.26
C ILE A 134 13.05 -3.54 4.41
N GLU A 135 12.77 -2.92 3.27
CA GLU A 135 11.65 -3.21 2.37
C GLU A 135 12.15 -3.55 0.95
N PRO A 136 12.75 -4.74 0.73
CA PRO A 136 13.11 -5.20 -0.60
C PRO A 136 11.86 -5.70 -1.34
N LEU A 137 11.82 -5.42 -2.64
CA LEU A 137 10.82 -5.90 -3.60
C LEU A 137 11.57 -6.58 -4.73
N VAL A 138 11.30 -7.87 -4.92
CA VAL A 138 11.89 -8.68 -5.99
C VAL A 138 10.78 -9.00 -6.98
N LEU A 139 10.91 -8.47 -8.20
CA LEU A 139 10.05 -8.78 -9.32
C LEU A 139 10.52 -10.08 -9.97
N VAL A 140 9.59 -10.94 -10.37
CA VAL A 140 9.91 -12.23 -11.03
C VAL A 140 10.73 -12.02 -12.31
N GLU A 141 10.55 -10.87 -12.98
CA GLU A 141 11.31 -10.48 -14.18
C GLU A 141 12.76 -10.02 -13.88
N GLY A 142 13.21 -10.13 -12.62
CA GLY A 142 14.61 -9.94 -12.23
C GLY A 142 14.99 -8.53 -11.79
N ARG A 143 14.02 -7.60 -11.73
CA ARG A 143 14.23 -6.27 -11.13
C ARG A 143 14.08 -6.34 -9.61
N ILE A 144 14.98 -5.66 -8.91
CA ILE A 144 14.96 -5.55 -7.45
C ILE A 144 14.87 -4.07 -7.08
N ASP A 145 13.78 -3.70 -6.44
CA ASP A 145 13.63 -2.42 -5.76
C ASP A 145 13.87 -2.61 -4.26
N HIS A 146 14.23 -1.55 -3.56
CA HIS A 146 14.56 -1.64 -2.15
C HIS A 146 14.37 -0.30 -1.47
N ARG A 147 13.84 -0.31 -0.25
CA ARG A 147 13.86 0.84 0.65
C ARG A 147 14.39 0.45 2.02
N THR A 148 15.37 1.20 2.51
CA THR A 148 15.78 1.15 3.93
C THR A 148 15.35 2.44 4.60
N THR A 149 14.79 2.30 5.81
CA THR A 149 14.42 3.43 6.67
C THR A 149 15.04 3.23 8.04
N LEU A 150 15.76 4.24 8.53
CA LEU A 150 16.21 4.31 9.92
C LEU A 150 15.48 5.45 10.60
N SER A 151 14.77 5.14 11.67
CA SER A 151 13.89 6.09 12.35
C SER A 151 14.01 6.01 13.86
N ARG A 152 13.58 7.08 14.51
CA ARG A 152 13.46 7.17 15.96
C ARG A 152 12.04 7.61 16.32
N LYS A 153 11.42 6.91 17.27
CA LYS A 153 10.07 7.22 17.75
C LYS A 153 10.09 7.71 19.19
N TRP A 154 9.48 8.85 19.46
CA TRP A 154 9.40 9.42 20.81
C TRP A 154 8.08 9.04 21.50
N PRO A 155 8.03 9.08 22.85
CA PRO A 155 6.82 8.72 23.61
C PRO A 155 5.57 9.56 23.28
N ASN A 156 5.77 10.77 22.76
CA ASN A 156 4.69 11.66 22.34
C ASN A 156 4.07 11.29 20.97
N GLY A 157 4.52 10.21 20.34
CA GLY A 157 4.05 9.75 19.02
C GLY A 157 4.83 10.31 17.84
N THR A 158 5.68 11.31 18.06
CA THR A 158 6.54 11.87 17.00
C THR A 158 7.56 10.84 16.52
N GLU A 159 7.80 10.81 15.22
CA GLU A 159 8.78 9.93 14.57
C GLU A 159 9.59 10.74 13.56
N ALA A 160 10.90 10.56 13.56
CA ALA A 160 11.79 11.20 12.60
C ALA A 160 12.83 10.20 12.12
N GLY A 161 13.26 10.32 10.88
CA GLY A 161 14.21 9.38 10.32
C GLY A 161 14.73 9.77 8.96
N ILE A 162 15.60 8.91 8.45
CA ILE A 162 16.13 8.97 7.10
C ILE A 162 15.67 7.74 6.34
N TYR A 163 15.48 7.89 5.03
CA TYR A 163 15.26 6.77 4.14
C TYR A 163 16.19 6.86 2.93
N PHE A 164 16.46 5.69 2.37
CA PHE A 164 17.13 5.54 1.09
C PHE A 164 16.39 4.46 0.32
N LYS A 165 16.13 4.70 -0.96
CA LYS A 165 15.43 3.76 -1.82
C LYS A 165 16.10 3.63 -3.19
N ASN A 166 16.10 2.41 -3.72
CA ASN A 166 16.30 2.14 -5.13
C ASN A 166 14.96 1.73 -5.73
N GLU A 167 14.54 2.42 -6.77
CA GLU A 167 13.32 2.12 -7.51
C GLU A 167 13.61 2.38 -8.98
N GLU A 168 13.40 1.38 -9.84
CA GLU A 168 13.67 1.52 -11.28
C GLU A 168 15.12 1.94 -11.59
N LEU A 169 16.08 1.36 -10.85
CA LEU A 169 17.51 1.69 -10.96
C LEU A 169 17.86 3.14 -10.57
N ARG A 170 16.92 3.88 -9.97
CA ARG A 170 17.14 5.23 -9.46
C ARG A 170 17.26 5.21 -7.95
N TRP A 171 18.32 5.84 -7.46
CA TRP A 171 18.53 6.05 -6.04
C TRP A 171 17.93 7.38 -5.61
N ASP A 172 17.10 7.35 -4.58
CA ASP A 172 16.51 8.51 -3.92
C ASP A 172 16.66 8.36 -2.41
N GLY A 173 16.74 9.48 -1.69
CA GLY A 173 16.91 9.49 -0.26
C GLY A 173 16.42 10.79 0.34
N GLY A 174 15.97 10.72 1.59
CA GLY A 174 15.39 11.88 2.25
C GLY A 174 15.28 11.72 3.76
N ILE A 175 14.82 12.81 4.37
CA ILE A 175 14.55 12.89 5.81
C ILE A 175 13.05 13.07 5.94
N PHE A 176 12.44 12.45 6.95
CA PHE A 176 11.04 12.64 7.24
C PHE A 176 10.81 12.97 8.72
N LEU A 177 9.68 13.63 8.96
CA LEU A 177 9.13 13.91 10.28
C LEU A 177 7.64 13.61 10.24
N LYS A 178 7.19 12.79 11.17
CA LYS A 178 5.78 12.45 11.39
C LYS A 178 5.43 12.95 12.79
N LEU A 179 4.45 13.86 12.85
CA LEU A 179 3.99 14.50 14.08
C LEU A 179 2.87 13.70 14.72
#